data_AF-A0A031LR21-F1
#
_entry.id   AF-A0A031LR21-F1
#
_cell.length_a   1.000
_cell.length_b   1.000
_cell.length_c   1.000
_cell.angle_alpha   90.00
_cell.angle_beta   90.00
_cell.angle_gamma   90.00
#
_symmetry.space_group_name_H-M   'P 1'
#
loop_
_entity.id
_entity.type
_entity.pdbx_description
1 polymer ?
#
loop_
_entity_poly.entity_id
_entity_poly.type
_entity_poly.pdbx_seq_one_letter_code
_entity_poly.pdbx_strand_id
1 'polypeptide(L)'
;MNDMENTKDIAKDVLKWQRYIIRKTYGVYYALWAGLITIFTFSPYFIFNVFNSKYSVILLIITYLLAESLGFWFTRKIFRKTNRTIEFNSALEKNKNNSKKRNPWKLGILIIIIISAVEYALAITAKDLVGYIFYSLLGASILYLLIGIILYISLKGIFNNIPLEGKLASFSLIGGGLVNLLPSLYFGFPLWVLTSIIIILTWLFSSIFALYYAPTELIDND
;
A
#
# COMPACT_ATOMS: atom_id res chain seq x y z
N MET A 1 -12.62 -43.46 7.36
CA MET A 1 -13.45 -42.24 7.52
C MET A 1 -12.78 -41.23 8.44
N ASN A 2 -12.24 -41.64 9.60
CA ASN A 2 -11.49 -40.77 10.52
C ASN A 2 -10.31 -39.99 9.89
N ASP A 3 -9.52 -40.58 8.98
CA ASP A 3 -8.35 -39.88 8.41
C ASP A 3 -8.71 -38.73 7.45
N MET A 4 -9.87 -38.80 6.79
CA MET A 4 -10.36 -37.74 5.90
C MET A 4 -10.96 -36.55 6.66
N GLU A 5 -11.46 -36.79 7.86
CA GLU A 5 -11.99 -35.76 8.75
C GLU A 5 -10.85 -35.01 9.43
N ASN A 6 -9.87 -35.76 9.95
CA ASN A 6 -8.67 -35.22 10.60
C ASN A 6 -7.82 -34.35 9.64
N THR A 7 -7.72 -34.73 8.37
CA THR A 7 -6.98 -33.94 7.35
C THR A 7 -7.69 -32.65 6.96
N LYS A 8 -9.02 -32.60 7.01
CA LYS A 8 -9.79 -31.36 6.77
C LYS A 8 -9.64 -30.39 7.92
N ASP A 9 -9.64 -30.88 9.16
CA ASP A 9 -9.49 -30.05 10.35
C ASP A 9 -8.09 -29.43 10.42
N ILE A 10 -7.04 -30.21 10.14
CA ILE A 10 -5.67 -29.68 10.02
C ILE A 10 -5.57 -28.60 8.94
N ALA A 11 -6.19 -28.82 7.77
CA ALA A 11 -6.19 -27.82 6.70
C ALA A 11 -6.93 -26.53 7.10
N LYS A 12 -8.04 -26.64 7.85
CA LYS A 12 -8.75 -25.47 8.39
C LYS A 12 -7.87 -24.67 9.35
N ASP A 13 -7.18 -25.33 10.26
CA ASP A 13 -6.29 -24.67 11.24
C ASP A 13 -5.11 -23.97 10.57
N VAL A 14 -4.53 -24.59 9.53
CA VAL A 14 -3.47 -23.97 8.74
C VAL A 14 -3.98 -22.72 8.02
N LEU A 15 -5.18 -22.77 7.43
CA LEU A 15 -5.79 -21.62 6.76
C LEU A 15 -6.09 -20.48 7.74
N LYS A 16 -6.59 -20.78 8.94
CA LYS A 16 -6.80 -19.78 10.02
C LYS A 16 -5.49 -19.10 10.39
N TRP A 17 -4.43 -19.87 10.59
CA TRP A 17 -3.13 -19.33 10.95
C TRP A 17 -2.50 -18.50 9.81
N GLN A 18 -2.67 -18.92 8.55
CA GLN A 18 -2.26 -18.12 7.39
C GLN A 18 -3.00 -16.78 7.35
N ARG A 19 -4.32 -16.76 7.54
CA ARG A 19 -5.12 -15.53 7.59
C ARG A 19 -4.69 -14.61 8.72
N TYR A 20 -4.46 -15.15 9.91
CA TYR A 20 -3.90 -14.43 11.06
C TYR A 20 -2.61 -13.69 10.70
N ILE A 21 -1.62 -14.39 10.13
CA ILE A 21 -0.33 -13.79 9.76
C ILE A 21 -0.51 -12.73 8.67
N ILE A 22 -1.28 -13.05 7.63
CA ILE A 22 -1.54 -12.14 6.51
C ILE A 22 -2.19 -10.86 7.02
N ARG A 23 -3.24 -10.96 7.84
CA ARG A 23 -3.95 -9.81 8.40
C ARG A 23 -3.02 -8.93 9.23
N LYS A 24 -2.19 -9.54 10.08
CA LYS A 24 -1.16 -8.84 10.85
C LYS A 24 -0.11 -8.16 9.96
N THR A 25 0.28 -8.82 8.88
CA THR A 25 1.24 -8.31 7.87
C THR A 25 0.68 -7.06 7.18
N TYR A 26 -0.59 -7.11 6.77
CA TYR A 26 -1.29 -5.95 6.21
C TYR A 26 -1.42 -4.83 7.24
N GLY A 27 -1.67 -5.13 8.51
CA GLY A 27 -1.66 -4.14 9.58
C GLY A 27 -0.36 -3.34 9.65
N VAL A 28 0.80 -4.02 9.64
CA VAL A 28 2.11 -3.35 9.62
C VAL A 28 2.34 -2.59 8.32
N TYR A 29 1.91 -3.15 7.17
CA TYR A 29 1.97 -2.48 5.87
C TYR A 29 1.18 -1.16 5.86
N TYR A 30 -0.03 -1.14 6.42
CA TYR A 30 -0.85 0.08 6.49
C TYR A 30 -0.18 1.17 7.35
N ALA A 31 0.41 0.81 8.50
CA ALA A 31 1.13 1.77 9.34
C ALA A 31 2.36 2.35 8.63
N LEU A 32 3.16 1.50 7.98
CA LEU A 32 4.34 1.93 7.23
C LEU A 32 3.97 2.98 6.17
N TRP A 33 2.98 2.68 5.34
CA TRP A 33 2.60 3.56 4.25
C TRP A 33 1.84 4.80 4.73
N ALA A 34 1.07 4.73 5.83
CA ALA A 34 0.53 5.93 6.47
C ALA A 34 1.65 6.89 6.90
N GLY A 35 2.73 6.37 7.48
CA GLY A 35 3.91 7.14 7.84
C GLY A 35 4.61 7.75 6.62
N LEU A 36 4.73 7.00 5.53
CA LEU A 36 5.33 7.51 4.28
C LEU A 36 4.45 8.58 3.62
N ILE A 37 3.14 8.38 3.54
CA ILE A 37 2.20 9.39 3.04
C ILE A 37 2.31 10.65 3.90
N THR A 38 2.44 10.53 5.21
CA THR A 38 2.69 11.67 6.10
C THR A 38 3.97 12.43 5.71
N ILE A 39 5.07 11.71 5.44
CA ILE A 39 6.33 12.33 4.98
C ILE A 39 6.10 13.03 3.64
N PHE A 40 5.46 12.39 2.65
CA PHE A 40 5.18 13.00 1.35
C PHE A 40 4.28 14.24 1.47
N THR A 41 3.28 14.22 2.36
CA THR A 41 2.35 15.34 2.52
C THR A 41 2.97 16.53 3.24
N PHE A 42 3.77 16.30 4.29
CA PHE A 42 4.21 17.37 5.18
C PHE A 42 5.68 17.79 5.00
N SER A 43 6.53 16.96 4.38
CA SER A 43 7.93 17.35 4.16
C SER A 43 8.14 18.56 3.25
N PRO A 44 7.29 18.89 2.24
CA PRO A 44 7.40 20.17 1.53
C PRO A 44 7.35 21.36 2.49
N TYR A 45 6.40 21.36 3.44
CA TYR A 45 6.26 22.45 4.41
C TYR A 45 7.51 22.60 5.28
N PHE A 46 8.07 21.48 5.73
CA PHE A 46 9.30 21.52 6.53
C PHE A 46 10.49 22.01 5.69
N ILE A 47 10.68 21.45 4.50
CA ILE A 47 11.85 21.72 3.66
C ILE A 47 11.87 23.16 3.13
N PHE A 48 10.73 23.66 2.62
CA PHE A 48 10.67 25.01 2.08
C PHE A 48 10.75 26.09 3.16
N ASN A 49 10.15 25.86 4.34
CA ASN A 49 10.19 26.85 5.43
C ASN A 49 11.52 26.86 6.19
N VAL A 50 12.17 25.71 6.40
CA VAL A 50 13.41 25.62 7.18
C VAL A 50 14.64 25.94 6.35
N PHE A 51 14.74 25.42 5.12
CA PHE A 51 15.95 25.55 4.33
C PHE A 51 15.95 26.74 3.38
N ASN A 52 14.76 27.29 3.04
CA ASN A 52 14.53 28.46 2.17
C ASN A 52 15.69 28.78 1.19
N SER A 53 16.08 27.78 0.38
CA SER A 53 17.27 27.86 -0.48
C SER A 53 16.93 27.41 -1.90
N LYS A 54 17.78 27.80 -2.85
CA LYS A 54 17.75 27.30 -4.23
C LYS A 54 17.86 25.76 -4.34
N TYR A 55 18.26 25.08 -3.27
CA TYR A 55 18.40 23.62 -3.22
C TYR A 55 17.19 22.91 -2.61
N SER A 56 16.17 23.63 -2.13
CA SER A 56 15.00 23.02 -1.46
C SER A 56 14.25 22.02 -2.34
N VAL A 57 14.17 22.25 -3.66
CA VAL A 57 13.56 21.30 -4.61
C VAL A 57 14.37 20.01 -4.73
N ILE A 58 15.70 20.10 -4.80
CA ILE A 58 16.60 18.93 -4.85
C ILE A 58 16.48 18.13 -3.55
N LEU A 59 16.44 18.82 -2.41
CA LEU A 59 16.29 18.18 -1.10
C LEU A 59 14.94 17.48 -0.94
N LEU A 60 13.87 18.04 -1.51
CA LEU A 60 12.56 17.41 -1.57
C LEU A 60 12.58 16.12 -2.41
N ILE A 61 13.17 16.17 -3.61
CA ILE A 61 13.31 15.00 -4.48
C ILE A 61 14.10 13.88 -3.77
N ILE A 62 15.24 14.22 -3.15
CA ILE A 62 16.04 13.25 -2.39
C ILE A 62 15.21 12.64 -1.26
N THR A 63 14.47 13.46 -0.52
CA THR A 63 13.60 13.01 0.58
C THR A 63 12.56 12.02 0.07
N TYR A 64 11.92 12.31 -1.07
CA TYR A 64 10.90 11.45 -1.64
C TYR A 64 11.48 10.12 -2.16
N LEU A 65 12.60 10.17 -2.89
CA LEU A 65 13.28 8.97 -3.39
C LEU A 65 13.72 8.06 -2.24
N LEU A 66 14.24 8.64 -1.14
CA LEU A 66 14.60 7.89 0.07
C LEU A 66 13.36 7.26 0.73
N ALA A 67 12.28 8.04 0.90
CA ALA A 67 11.04 7.57 1.49
C ALA A 67 10.41 6.42 0.67
N GLU A 68 10.31 6.56 -0.66
CA GLU A 68 9.83 5.51 -1.56
C GLU A 68 10.71 4.26 -1.48
N SER A 69 12.04 4.43 -1.58
CA SER A 69 13.00 3.32 -1.53
C SER A 69 12.90 2.54 -0.21
N LEU A 70 12.80 3.25 0.92
CA LEU A 70 12.58 2.66 2.22
C LEU A 70 11.22 1.96 2.29
N GLY A 71 10.17 2.57 1.75
CA GLY A 71 8.82 1.98 1.69
C GLY A 71 8.80 0.66 0.93
N PHE A 72 9.40 0.60 -0.25
CA PHE A 72 9.52 -0.63 -1.02
C PHE A 72 10.39 -1.67 -0.30
N TRP A 73 11.51 -1.25 0.30
CA TRP A 73 12.39 -2.15 1.06
C TRP A 73 11.68 -2.78 2.25
N PHE A 74 10.99 -1.98 3.07
CA PHE A 74 10.23 -2.46 4.21
C PHE A 74 9.02 -3.30 3.78
N THR A 75 8.27 -2.89 2.76
CA THR A 75 7.17 -3.68 2.19
C THR A 75 7.66 -5.07 1.77
N ARG A 76 8.78 -5.13 1.04
CA ARG A 76 9.41 -6.40 0.65
C ARG A 76 9.82 -7.23 1.88
N LYS A 77 10.38 -6.60 2.92
CA LYS A 77 10.81 -7.28 4.15
C LYS A 77 9.61 -7.85 4.93
N ILE A 78 8.53 -7.09 5.04
CA ILE A 78 7.27 -7.47 5.69
C ILE A 78 6.66 -8.69 4.97
N PHE A 79 6.44 -8.59 3.65
CA PHE A 79 5.82 -9.68 2.88
C PHE A 79 6.75 -10.88 2.63
N ARG A 80 8.09 -10.72 2.61
CA ARG A 80 9.02 -11.86 2.46
C ARG A 80 8.95 -12.80 3.66
N LYS A 81 8.76 -12.27 4.88
CA LYS A 81 8.59 -13.11 6.07
C LYS A 81 7.29 -13.91 5.96
N THR A 82 6.21 -13.25 5.58
CA THR A 82 4.88 -13.86 5.42
C THR A 82 4.83 -14.89 4.31
N ASN A 83 5.40 -14.58 3.13
CA ASN A 83 5.47 -15.51 2.01
C ASN A 83 6.30 -16.76 2.34
N ARG A 84 7.40 -16.64 3.10
CA ARG A 84 8.17 -17.80 3.54
C ARG A 84 7.36 -18.71 4.46
N THR A 85 6.56 -18.14 5.34
CA THR A 85 5.70 -18.89 6.24
C THR A 85 4.56 -19.59 5.49
N ILE A 86 3.98 -18.93 4.48
CA ILE A 86 2.98 -19.52 3.58
C ILE A 86 3.62 -20.61 2.69
N GLU A 87 4.79 -20.36 2.12
CA GLU A 87 5.54 -21.31 1.30
C GLU A 87 5.91 -22.57 2.10
N PHE A 88 6.41 -22.42 3.33
CA PHE A 88 6.77 -23.53 4.21
C PHE A 88 5.56 -24.40 4.55
N ASN A 89 4.40 -23.80 4.85
CA ASN A 89 3.16 -24.54 5.10
C ASN A 89 2.61 -25.19 3.82
N SER A 90 2.70 -24.50 2.67
CA SER A 90 2.25 -25.07 1.39
C SER A 90 3.15 -26.22 0.89
N ALA A 91 4.45 -26.19 1.21
CA ALA A 91 5.38 -27.27 0.93
C ALA A 91 5.12 -28.50 1.82
N LEU A 92 4.59 -28.31 3.02
CA LEU A 92 4.08 -29.38 3.87
C LEU A 92 2.75 -29.95 3.34
N GLU A 93 1.87 -29.11 2.78
CA GLU A 93 0.55 -29.52 2.30
C GLU A 93 0.52 -30.14 0.90
N LYS A 94 1.42 -29.76 -0.03
CA LYS A 94 1.32 -30.20 -1.43
C LYS A 94 2.65 -30.44 -2.13
N ASN A 95 3.01 -31.72 -2.12
CA ASN A 95 3.74 -32.42 -3.19
C ASN A 95 2.92 -32.51 -4.51
N LYS A 96 2.24 -31.44 -4.95
CA LYS A 96 1.40 -31.52 -6.16
C LYS A 96 1.29 -30.20 -6.95
N ASN A 97 1.98 -30.22 -8.08
CA ASN A 97 1.81 -29.45 -9.30
C ASN A 97 2.21 -27.96 -9.30
N ASN A 98 3.48 -27.79 -9.66
CA ASN A 98 4.06 -26.59 -10.28
C ASN A 98 3.23 -26.10 -11.48
N SER A 99 2.43 -25.07 -11.27
CA SER A 99 2.08 -24.14 -12.35
C SER A 99 2.78 -22.82 -12.07
N LYS A 100 3.60 -22.37 -13.03
CA LYS A 100 4.26 -21.05 -13.01
C LYS A 100 3.18 -19.97 -13.08
N LYS A 101 2.57 -19.64 -11.94
CA LYS A 101 1.67 -18.49 -11.82
C LYS A 101 2.53 -17.24 -12.03
N ARG A 102 2.35 -16.57 -13.19
CA ARG A 102 2.97 -15.26 -13.46
C ARG A 102 2.60 -14.34 -12.29
N ASN A 103 3.60 -13.82 -11.58
CA ASN A 103 3.38 -13.07 -10.35
C ASN A 103 2.88 -11.65 -10.69
N PRO A 104 1.57 -11.35 -10.55
CA PRO A 104 0.98 -10.07 -10.96
C PRO A 104 1.59 -8.88 -10.20
N TRP A 105 2.19 -9.13 -9.03
CA TRP A 105 2.91 -8.14 -8.25
C TRP A 105 4.12 -7.55 -8.96
N LYS A 106 4.83 -8.34 -9.79
CA LYS A 106 5.99 -7.81 -10.54
C LYS A 106 5.57 -6.78 -11.58
N LEU A 107 4.43 -6.99 -12.23
CA LEU A 107 3.89 -6.06 -13.21
C LEU A 107 3.35 -4.80 -12.52
N GLY A 108 2.64 -4.95 -11.39
CA GLY A 108 2.14 -3.81 -10.62
C GLY A 108 3.27 -2.90 -10.09
N ILE A 109 4.35 -3.49 -9.54
CA ILE A 109 5.53 -2.74 -9.09
C ILE A 109 6.20 -2.01 -10.25
N LEU A 110 6.34 -2.67 -11.41
CA LEU A 110 6.92 -2.04 -12.59
C LEU A 110 6.09 -0.85 -13.07
N ILE A 111 4.75 -0.98 -13.09
CA ILE A 111 3.85 0.12 -13.46
C ILE A 111 4.00 1.30 -12.50
N ILE A 112 4.09 1.04 -11.18
CA ILE A 112 4.30 2.09 -10.18
C ILE A 112 5.64 2.81 -10.44
N ILE A 113 6.73 2.07 -10.66
CA ILE A 113 8.05 2.65 -10.94
C ILE A 113 8.02 3.51 -12.20
N ILE A 114 7.38 3.05 -13.27
CA ILE A 114 7.28 3.79 -14.53
C ILE A 114 6.51 5.10 -14.33
N ILE A 115 5.38 5.05 -13.60
CA ILE A 115 4.56 6.24 -13.36
C ILE A 115 5.30 7.24 -12.48
N SER A 116 5.95 6.80 -11.41
CA SER A 116 6.81 7.65 -10.59
C SER A 116 7.91 8.30 -11.43
N ALA A 117 8.59 7.53 -12.31
CA ALA A 117 9.63 8.08 -13.19
C ALA A 117 9.09 9.13 -14.17
N VAL A 118 7.91 8.89 -14.76
CA VAL A 118 7.24 9.86 -15.64
C VAL A 118 6.83 11.11 -14.87
N GLU A 119 6.30 10.97 -13.65
CA GLU A 119 5.97 12.10 -12.79
C GLU A 119 7.19 12.98 -12.50
N TYR A 120 8.31 12.38 -12.08
CA TYR A 120 9.55 13.12 -11.84
C TYR A 120 10.08 13.79 -13.12
N ALA A 121 10.01 13.11 -14.27
CA ALA A 121 10.43 13.69 -15.54
C ALA A 121 9.58 14.91 -15.95
N LEU A 122 8.25 14.80 -15.83
CA LEU A 122 7.32 15.90 -16.12
C LEU A 122 7.53 17.07 -15.15
N ALA A 123 7.74 16.77 -13.87
CA ALA A 123 8.02 17.77 -12.85
C ALA A 123 9.30 18.57 -13.17
N ILE A 124 10.36 17.92 -13.68
CA ILE A 124 11.61 18.60 -14.10
C ILE A 124 11.38 19.50 -15.34
N THR A 125 10.48 19.12 -16.25
CA THR A 125 10.18 19.90 -17.46
C THR A 125 9.26 21.10 -17.22
N ALA A 126 8.62 21.18 -16.05
CA ALA A 126 7.78 22.32 -15.70
C ALA A 126 8.63 23.59 -15.60
N LYS A 127 8.32 24.59 -16.43
CA LYS A 127 9.07 25.85 -16.51
C LYS A 127 8.74 26.79 -15.35
N ASP A 128 7.64 26.53 -14.64
CA ASP A 128 7.11 27.34 -13.56
C ASP A 128 6.65 26.46 -12.38
N LEU A 129 6.66 27.04 -11.17
CA LEU A 129 6.30 26.36 -9.92
C LEU A 129 4.85 25.81 -9.95
N VAL A 130 3.96 26.52 -10.63
CA VAL A 130 2.55 26.11 -10.77
C VAL A 130 2.44 24.84 -11.61
N GLY A 131 3.15 24.76 -12.75
CA GLY A 131 3.25 23.55 -13.55
C GLY A 131 3.83 22.38 -12.75
N TYR A 132 4.90 22.61 -11.98
CA TYR A 132 5.52 21.57 -11.13
C TYR A 132 4.49 20.98 -10.14
N ILE A 133 3.82 21.84 -9.37
CA ILE A 133 2.81 21.43 -8.40
C ILE A 133 1.69 20.67 -9.09
N PHE A 134 1.22 21.16 -10.25
CA PHE A 134 0.15 20.51 -10.99
C PHE A 134 0.52 19.08 -11.43
N TYR A 135 1.68 18.89 -12.07
CA TYR A 135 2.11 17.57 -12.56
C TYR A 135 2.38 16.60 -11.41
N SER A 136 2.98 17.05 -10.31
CA SER A 136 3.19 16.22 -9.12
C SER A 136 1.87 15.81 -8.45
N LEU A 137 0.92 16.73 -8.33
CA LEU A 137 -0.40 16.40 -7.77
C LEU A 137 -1.15 15.40 -8.66
N LEU A 138 -1.07 15.58 -9.98
CA LEU A 138 -1.69 14.67 -10.95
C LEU A 138 -1.06 13.27 -10.86
N GLY A 139 0.27 13.18 -10.86
CA GLY A 139 1.01 11.92 -10.73
C GLY A 139 0.67 11.19 -9.43
N ALA A 140 0.73 11.89 -8.29
CA ALA A 140 0.34 11.35 -6.99
C ALA A 140 -1.11 10.84 -6.96
N SER A 141 -2.03 11.54 -7.63
CA SER A 141 -3.45 11.13 -7.69
C SER A 141 -3.63 9.82 -8.48
N ILE A 142 -2.92 9.67 -9.60
CA ILE A 142 -2.90 8.43 -10.39
C ILE A 142 -2.28 7.29 -9.58
N LEU A 143 -1.17 7.56 -8.87
CA LEU A 143 -0.51 6.58 -8.01
C LEU A 143 -1.44 6.09 -6.90
N TYR A 144 -2.14 6.99 -6.21
CA TYR A 144 -3.13 6.61 -5.18
C TYR A 144 -4.20 5.68 -5.76
N LEU A 145 -4.76 6.04 -6.91
CA LEU A 145 -5.76 5.20 -7.58
C LEU A 145 -5.24 3.80 -7.90
N LEU A 146 -4.07 3.72 -8.53
CA LEU A 146 -3.49 2.45 -8.94
C LEU A 146 -3.10 1.58 -7.74
N ILE A 147 -2.47 2.17 -6.72
CA ILE A 147 -2.12 1.46 -5.49
C ILE A 147 -3.38 0.94 -4.80
N GLY A 148 -4.45 1.75 -4.73
CA GLY A 148 -5.72 1.34 -4.15
C GLY A 148 -6.37 0.17 -4.91
N ILE A 149 -6.36 0.20 -6.25
CA ILE A 149 -6.87 -0.89 -7.10
C ILE A 149 -6.01 -2.16 -6.93
N ILE A 150 -4.69 -2.04 -6.98
CA ILE A 150 -3.76 -3.17 -6.81
C ILE A 150 -3.94 -3.81 -5.43
N LEU A 151 -4.10 -3.00 -4.38
CA LEU A 151 -4.35 -3.47 -3.02
C LEU A 151 -5.66 -4.24 -2.95
N TYR A 152 -6.74 -3.69 -3.52
CA TYR A 152 -8.05 -4.35 -3.56
C TYR A 152 -8.01 -5.71 -4.28
N ILE A 153 -7.41 -5.76 -5.46
CA ILE A 153 -7.27 -7.00 -6.25
C ILE A 153 -6.44 -8.03 -5.47
N SER A 154 -5.35 -7.59 -4.83
CA SER A 154 -4.48 -8.45 -4.03
C SER A 154 -5.22 -9.04 -2.83
N LEU A 155 -5.98 -8.23 -2.10
CA LEU A 155 -6.77 -8.69 -0.96
C LEU A 155 -7.89 -9.65 -1.39
N LYS A 156 -8.56 -9.39 -2.51
CA LYS A 156 -9.58 -10.29 -3.08
C LYS A 156 -9.00 -11.65 -3.48
N GLY A 157 -7.74 -11.69 -3.88
CA GLY A 157 -7.03 -12.93 -4.21
C GLY A 157 -6.61 -13.75 -2.99
N ILE A 158 -6.60 -13.15 -1.80
CA ILE A 158 -6.11 -13.77 -0.55
C ILE A 158 -7.26 -14.14 0.39
N PHE A 159 -8.25 -13.25 0.53
CA PHE A 159 -9.38 -13.44 1.44
C PHE A 159 -10.66 -13.72 0.63
N ASN A 160 -11.44 -14.71 1.08
CA ASN A 160 -12.77 -14.99 0.51
C ASN A 160 -13.70 -13.78 0.63
N ASN A 161 -13.68 -13.14 1.81
CA ASN A 161 -14.31 -11.85 2.06
C ASN A 161 -13.23 -10.85 2.49
N ILE A 162 -13.05 -9.78 1.72
CA ILE A 162 -12.06 -8.75 2.05
C ILE A 162 -12.42 -8.15 3.41
N PRO A 163 -11.49 -8.13 4.38
CA PRO A 163 -11.77 -7.60 5.69
C PRO A 163 -11.97 -6.08 5.63
N LEU A 164 -12.73 -5.53 6.59
CA LEU A 164 -13.17 -4.14 6.58
C LEU A 164 -12.00 -3.17 6.40
N GLU A 165 -10.92 -3.36 7.15
CA GLU A 165 -9.73 -2.51 7.09
C GLU A 165 -9.08 -2.47 5.70
N GLY A 166 -9.15 -3.58 4.96
CA GLY A 166 -8.62 -3.70 3.61
C GLY A 166 -9.49 -2.97 2.59
N LYS A 167 -10.82 -3.01 2.78
CA LYS A 167 -11.76 -2.19 1.99
C LYS A 167 -11.52 -0.71 2.25
N LEU A 168 -11.46 -0.29 3.51
CA LEU A 168 -11.23 1.10 3.90
C LEU A 168 -9.89 1.63 3.37
N ALA A 169 -8.80 0.87 3.50
CA ALA A 169 -7.49 1.26 2.99
C ALA A 169 -7.48 1.39 1.45
N SER A 170 -8.12 0.46 0.75
CA SER A 170 -8.19 0.49 -0.72
C SER A 170 -9.08 1.65 -1.23
N PHE A 171 -10.28 1.79 -0.68
CA PHE A 171 -11.24 2.80 -1.13
C PHE A 171 -10.86 4.21 -0.70
N SER A 172 -10.14 4.40 0.41
CA SER A 172 -9.60 5.73 0.76
C SER A 172 -8.57 6.20 -0.27
N LEU A 173 -7.71 5.31 -0.79
CA LEU A 173 -6.78 5.64 -1.87
C LEU A 173 -7.49 5.87 -3.21
N ILE A 174 -8.43 5.00 -3.59
CA ILE A 174 -9.21 5.15 -4.84
C ILE A 174 -10.01 6.44 -4.80
N GLY A 175 -10.77 6.65 -3.73
CA GLY A 175 -11.58 7.85 -3.52
C GLY A 175 -10.72 9.10 -3.46
N GLY A 176 -9.62 9.09 -2.70
CA GLY A 176 -8.69 10.22 -2.64
C GLY A 176 -8.05 10.54 -3.98
N GLY A 177 -7.65 9.53 -4.76
CA GLY A 177 -7.14 9.72 -6.12
C GLY A 177 -8.20 10.34 -7.06
N LEU A 178 -9.44 9.85 -7.03
CA LEU A 178 -10.54 10.43 -7.83
C LEU A 178 -10.87 11.87 -7.40
N VAL A 179 -10.95 12.12 -6.10
CA VAL A 179 -11.21 13.44 -5.51
C VAL A 179 -10.06 14.40 -5.79
N ASN A 180 -8.84 13.93 -6.01
CA ASN A 180 -7.74 14.80 -6.41
C ASN A 180 -7.62 14.96 -7.94
N LEU A 181 -8.12 14.02 -8.75
CA LEU A 181 -8.10 14.12 -10.23
C LEU A 181 -9.07 15.16 -10.78
N LEU A 182 -10.29 15.27 -10.25
CA LEU A 182 -11.35 16.13 -10.79
C LEU A 182 -11.23 17.63 -10.40
N PRO A 183 -10.96 17.97 -9.12
CA PRO A 183 -10.94 19.34 -8.62
C PRO A 183 -9.53 19.92 -8.44
N SER A 184 -8.45 19.19 -8.75
CA SER A 184 -7.07 19.74 -8.74
C SER A 184 -6.92 20.95 -9.66
N LEU A 185 -7.80 21.10 -10.65
CA LEU A 185 -7.92 22.27 -11.51
C LEU A 185 -8.46 23.53 -10.79
N TYR A 186 -9.20 23.38 -9.68
CA TYR A 186 -9.93 24.49 -9.03
C TYR A 186 -9.58 24.70 -7.55
N PHE A 187 -9.43 23.64 -6.76
CA PHE A 187 -9.16 23.72 -5.32
C PHE A 187 -7.69 23.50 -4.95
N GLY A 188 -6.86 23.05 -5.91
CA GLY A 188 -5.42 22.98 -5.80
C GLY A 188 -4.89 22.18 -4.60
N PHE A 189 -3.79 22.67 -4.02
CA PHE A 189 -3.00 22.02 -2.97
C PHE A 189 -3.74 21.80 -1.63
N PRO A 190 -4.59 22.71 -1.11
CA PRO A 190 -5.33 22.49 0.13
C PRO A 190 -6.23 21.24 0.12
N LEU A 191 -6.92 20.98 -1.00
CA LEU A 191 -7.76 19.80 -1.13
C LEU A 191 -6.90 18.52 -1.07
N TRP A 192 -5.72 18.53 -1.71
CA TRP A 192 -4.79 17.41 -1.67
C TRP A 192 -4.27 17.10 -0.26
N VAL A 193 -4.01 18.14 0.53
CA VAL A 193 -3.60 17.97 1.93
C VAL A 193 -4.74 17.35 2.76
N LEU A 194 -5.96 17.86 2.60
CA LEU A 194 -7.14 17.34 3.31
C LEU A 194 -7.41 15.87 2.94
N THR A 195 -7.37 15.52 1.66
CA THR A 195 -7.54 14.12 1.23
C THR A 195 -6.42 13.24 1.74
N SER A 196 -5.18 13.71 1.74
CA SER A 196 -4.04 12.97 2.29
C SER A 196 -4.18 12.73 3.79
N ILE A 197 -4.67 13.71 4.57
CA ILE A 197 -4.98 13.53 6.00
C ILE A 197 -6.02 12.43 6.21
N ILE A 198 -7.11 12.44 5.43
CA ILE A 198 -8.14 11.40 5.51
C ILE A 198 -7.56 10.02 5.19
N ILE A 199 -6.72 9.92 4.16
CA ILE A 199 -6.02 8.68 3.80
C ILE A 199 -5.13 8.20 4.95
N ILE A 200 -4.29 9.09 5.51
CA ILE A 200 -3.40 8.77 6.62
C ILE A 200 -4.19 8.23 7.81
N LEU A 201 -5.24 8.94 8.23
CA LEU A 201 -6.09 8.53 9.36
C LEU A 201 -6.79 7.19 9.08
N THR A 202 -7.30 6.99 7.87
CA THR A 202 -7.94 5.73 7.48
C THR A 202 -6.94 4.57 7.50
N TRP A 203 -5.72 4.79 7.02
CA TRP A 203 -4.68 3.76 6.99
C TRP A 203 -4.13 3.44 8.39
N LEU A 204 -4.01 4.44 9.26
CA LEU A 204 -3.69 4.22 10.68
C LEU A 204 -4.80 3.44 11.39
N PHE A 205 -6.06 3.83 11.18
CA PHE A 205 -7.20 3.07 11.70
C PHE A 205 -7.19 1.63 11.18
N SER A 206 -7.03 1.43 9.87
CA SER A 206 -6.92 0.10 9.26
C SER A 206 -5.76 -0.71 9.82
N SER A 207 -4.63 -0.08 10.14
CA SER A 207 -3.50 -0.73 10.79
C SER A 207 -3.86 -1.24 12.18
N ILE A 208 -4.38 -0.36 13.03
CA ILE A 208 -4.77 -0.70 14.41
C ILE A 208 -5.85 -1.78 14.39
N PHE A 209 -6.86 -1.62 13.54
CA PHE A 209 -7.95 -2.57 13.39
C PHE A 209 -7.45 -3.94 12.91
N ALA A 210 -6.57 -3.99 11.91
CA ALA A 210 -5.97 -5.24 11.44
C ALA A 210 -5.21 -5.96 12.56
N LEU A 211 -4.40 -5.23 13.33
CA LEU A 211 -3.58 -5.80 14.39
C LEU A 211 -4.41 -6.26 15.59
N TYR A 212 -5.47 -5.50 15.93
CA TYR A 212 -6.36 -5.81 17.05
C TYR A 212 -7.27 -7.01 16.74
N TYR A 213 -7.82 -7.09 15.53
CA TYR A 213 -8.71 -8.19 15.11
C TYR A 213 -7.98 -9.38 14.49
N ALA A 214 -6.68 -9.31 14.25
CA ALA A 214 -5.92 -10.47 13.76
C ALA A 214 -6.15 -11.74 14.62
N PRO A 215 -6.10 -11.70 15.98
CA PRO A 215 -6.30 -12.89 16.80
C PRO A 215 -7.66 -13.58 16.64
N THR A 216 -8.71 -12.87 16.21
CA THR A 216 -10.04 -13.49 16.04
C THR A 216 -10.04 -14.53 14.92
N GLU A 217 -9.17 -14.38 13.92
CA GLU A 217 -8.97 -15.37 12.84
C GLU A 217 -8.54 -16.76 13.37
N LEU A 218 -8.00 -16.84 14.58
CA LEU A 218 -7.60 -18.10 15.23
C LEU A 218 -8.73 -18.74 16.04
N ILE A 219 -9.73 -17.96 16.44
CA ILE A 219 -10.81 -18.37 17.35
C ILE A 219 -12.09 -18.68 16.58
N ASP A 220 -12.33 -18.00 15.45
CA ASP A 220 -13.55 -18.18 14.67
C ASP A 220 -13.66 -19.61 14.15
N ASN A 221 -14.70 -20.30 14.63
CA ASN A 221 -15.13 -21.62 14.23
C ASN A 221 -16.21 -21.49 13.15
N ASP A 222 -15.79 -21.15 11.93
CA ASP A 222 -16.57 -21.48 10.74
C ASP A 222 -16.30 -22.93 10.26
#